data_AF-A0A099BUI9-F1
#
_entry.id   AF-A0A099BUI9-F1
#
_cell.length_a   1.000
_cell.length_b   1.000
_cell.length_c   1.000
_cell.angle_alpha   90.00
_cell.angle_beta   90.00
_cell.angle_gamma   90.00
#
_symmetry.space_group_name_H-M   'P 1'
#
loop_
_entity.id
_entity.type
_entity.pdbx_description
1 polymer ?
#
loop_
_entity_poly.entity_id
_entity_poly.type
_entity_poly.pdbx_seq_one_letter_code
_entity_poly.pdbx_strand_id
1 'polypeptide(L)'
;MDTVGAELHAFLIQLGKKPDCVSHKTAHYVEHILHLLSADDEETLLHFYGIFGHRQETLKSLADERKISMEELAAQIAKHLRQLAITPEWQMVKNLIHPQ
;
A
#
# COMPACT_ATOMS: atom_id res chain seq x y z
N MET A 1 11.82 5.27 7.18
CA MET A 1 10.89 5.31 6.04
C MET A 1 11.02 6.67 5.37
N ASP A 2 11.27 6.71 4.06
CA ASP A 2 11.50 7.95 3.30
C ASP A 2 10.21 8.77 3.13
N THR A 3 10.35 10.09 3.04
CA THR A 3 9.25 11.06 2.86
C THR A 3 8.39 10.75 1.62
N VAL A 4 9.00 10.20 0.58
CA VAL A 4 8.33 9.85 -0.69
C VAL A 4 7.29 8.73 -0.50
N GLY A 5 7.64 7.67 0.24
CA GLY A 5 6.73 6.55 0.49
C GLY A 5 5.78 6.79 1.68
N ALA A 6 6.07 7.80 2.51
CA ALA A 6 5.31 8.08 3.74
C ALA A 6 3.87 8.53 3.46
N GLU A 7 3.63 9.33 2.42
CA GLU A 7 2.28 9.77 2.04
C GLU A 7 1.41 8.58 1.60
N LEU A 8 1.93 7.73 0.70
CA LEU A 8 1.24 6.53 0.24
C LEU A 8 0.96 5.57 1.40
N HIS A 9 1.94 5.38 2.29
CA HIS A 9 1.78 4.57 3.48
C HIS A 9 0.65 5.06 4.40
N ALA A 10 0.63 6.35 4.72
CA ALA A 10 -0.41 6.95 5.55
C ALA A 10 -1.79 6.81 4.91
N PHE A 11 -1.85 6.98 3.59
CA PHE A 11 -3.08 6.80 2.82
C PHE A 11 -3.57 5.34 2.85
N LEU A 12 -2.70 4.35 2.65
CA LEU A 12 -3.08 2.93 2.71
C LEU A 12 -3.53 2.51 4.12
N ILE A 13 -2.89 3.03 5.18
CA ILE A 13 -3.36 2.84 6.56
C ILE A 13 -4.76 3.42 6.75
N GLN A 14 -5.02 4.62 6.23
CA GLN A 14 -6.32 5.26 6.33
C GLN A 14 -7.38 4.46 5.55
N LEU A 15 -7.02 3.96 4.37
CA LEU A 15 -7.88 3.14 3.52
C LEU A 15 -8.30 1.85 4.23
N GLY A 16 -7.37 1.16 4.90
CA GLY A 16 -7.68 -0.05 5.67
C GLY A 16 -8.60 0.20 6.86
N LYS A 17 -8.46 1.36 7.50
CA LYS A 17 -9.31 1.77 8.63
C LYS A 17 -10.68 2.28 8.20
N LYS A 18 -10.74 2.96 7.05
CA LYS A 18 -11.93 3.63 6.52
C LYS A 18 -12.01 3.45 5.00
N PRO A 19 -12.44 2.28 4.53
CA PRO A 19 -12.56 2.03 3.09
C PRO A 19 -13.59 2.96 2.41
N ASP A 20 -14.59 3.44 3.16
CA ASP A 20 -15.63 4.36 2.65
C ASP A 20 -15.13 5.81 2.48
N CYS A 21 -13.94 6.15 2.98
CA CYS A 21 -13.40 7.51 2.88
C CYS A 21 -12.89 7.88 1.48
N VAL A 22 -12.85 6.94 0.52
CA VAL A 22 -12.34 7.20 -0.82
C VAL A 22 -13.41 6.95 -1.88
N SER A 23 -13.48 7.82 -2.89
CA SER A 23 -14.34 7.60 -4.04
C SER A 23 -13.96 6.31 -4.77
N HIS A 24 -14.93 5.64 -5.39
CA HIS A 24 -14.72 4.43 -6.19
C HIS A 24 -13.60 4.61 -7.24
N LYS A 25 -13.51 5.79 -7.86
CA LYS A 25 -12.44 6.15 -8.79
C LYS A 25 -11.05 6.11 -8.14
N THR A 26 -10.91 6.64 -6.92
CA THR A 26 -9.65 6.64 -6.17
C THR A 26 -9.27 5.22 -5.74
N ALA A 27 -10.24 4.42 -5.27
CA ALA A 27 -10.01 3.01 -4.94
C ALA A 27 -9.49 2.23 -6.15
N HIS A 28 -10.09 2.41 -7.33
CA HIS A 28 -9.66 1.76 -8.56
C HIS A 28 -8.23 2.19 -8.97
N TYR A 29 -7.85 3.46 -8.84
CA TYR A 29 -6.46 3.86 -9.10
C TYR A 29 -5.47 3.22 -8.12
N VAL A 30 -5.84 3.12 -6.85
CA VAL A 30 -4.98 2.51 -5.81
C VAL A 30 -4.81 1.02 -6.07
N GLU A 31 -5.87 0.34 -6.48
CA GLU A 31 -5.82 -1.06 -6.93
C GLU A 31 -4.85 -1.23 -8.11
N HIS A 32 -4.95 -0.37 -9.13
CA HIS A 32 -4.03 -0.38 -10.28
C HIS A 32 -2.58 -0.14 -9.88
N ILE A 33 -2.33 0.77 -8.94
CA ILE A 33 -0.97 1.04 -8.43
C ILE A 33 -0.40 -0.21 -7.76
N LEU A 34 -1.19 -0.88 -6.91
CA LEU A 34 -0.74 -2.10 -6.22
C LEU A 34 -0.48 -3.24 -7.23
N HIS A 35 -1.23 -3.28 -8.33
CA HIS A 35 -1.04 -4.23 -9.43
C HIS A 35 0.25 -4.05 -10.24
N LEU A 36 0.98 -2.96 -10.02
CA LEU A 36 2.32 -2.79 -10.59
C LEU A 36 3.38 -3.65 -9.88
N LEU A 37 3.07 -4.18 -8.70
CA LEU A 37 3.93 -5.10 -7.98
C LEU A 37 3.70 -6.53 -8.47
N SER A 38 4.61 -7.43 -8.09
CA SER A 38 4.37 -8.87 -8.28
C SER A 38 3.14 -9.29 -7.47
N ALA A 39 2.37 -10.28 -7.95
CA ALA A 39 1.18 -10.76 -7.26
C ALA A 39 1.42 -11.11 -5.77
N ASP A 40 2.57 -11.70 -5.47
CA ASP A 40 3.01 -12.02 -4.10
C ASP A 40 3.15 -10.74 -3.23
N ASP A 41 3.85 -9.72 -3.75
CA ASP A 41 4.10 -8.45 -3.06
C ASP A 41 2.83 -7.60 -2.91
N GLU A 42 1.98 -7.62 -3.93
CA GLU A 42 0.64 -7.05 -3.90
C GLU A 42 -0.16 -7.67 -2.75
N GLU A 43 -0.32 -8.99 -2.73
CA GLU A 43 -1.09 -9.71 -1.72
C GLU A 43 -0.57 -9.41 -0.30
N THR A 44 0.74 -9.37 -0.12
CA THR A 44 1.34 -9.03 1.17
C THR A 44 1.02 -7.60 1.61
N LEU A 45 0.98 -6.62 0.71
CA LEU A 45 0.55 -5.27 1.05
C LEU A 45 -0.95 -5.21 1.35
N LEU A 46 -1.77 -5.92 0.60
CA LEU A 46 -3.22 -6.01 0.83
C LEU A 46 -3.51 -6.55 2.23
N HIS A 47 -2.85 -7.65 2.62
CA HIS A 47 -2.92 -8.21 3.97
C HIS A 47 -2.30 -7.30 5.03
N PHE A 48 -1.16 -6.67 4.75
CA PHE A 48 -0.52 -5.78 5.72
C PHE A 48 -1.39 -4.57 6.09
N TYR A 49 -2.10 -3.98 5.12
CA TYR A 49 -2.99 -2.84 5.35
C TYR A 49 -4.44 -3.24 5.63
N GLY A 50 -4.85 -4.48 5.34
CA GLY A 50 -6.24 -4.93 5.49
C GLY A 50 -7.20 -4.18 4.56
N ILE A 51 -6.82 -4.02 3.30
CA ILE A 51 -7.57 -3.26 2.27
C ILE A 51 -8.18 -4.19 1.23
N PHE A 52 -9.16 -3.69 0.46
CA PHE A 52 -9.81 -4.43 -0.64
C PHE A 52 -10.42 -5.80 -0.24
N GLY A 53 -10.88 -5.92 1.01
CA GLY A 53 -11.49 -7.16 1.52
C GLY A 53 -10.50 -8.15 2.13
N HIS A 54 -9.20 -7.85 2.13
CA HIS A 54 -8.20 -8.66 2.80
C HIS A 54 -8.20 -8.41 4.31
N ARG A 55 -7.93 -9.47 5.07
CA ARG A 55 -7.80 -9.39 6.51
C ARG A 55 -6.46 -8.73 6.86
N GLN A 56 -6.49 -7.76 7.77
CA GLN A 56 -5.25 -7.17 8.27
C GLN A 56 -4.41 -8.21 9.02
N GLU A 57 -3.17 -8.40 8.58
CA GLU A 57 -2.17 -9.28 9.20
C GLU A 57 -1.00 -8.50 9.79
N THR A 58 -0.32 -9.12 10.75
CA THR A 58 0.84 -8.50 11.38
C THR A 58 2.09 -8.70 10.53
N LEU A 59 3.02 -7.75 10.60
CA LEU A 59 4.33 -7.87 9.97
C LEU A 59 5.05 -9.18 10.36
N LYS A 60 4.85 -9.65 11.59
CA LYS A 60 5.42 -10.92 12.06
C LYS A 60 4.85 -12.13 11.33
N SER A 61 3.52 -12.19 11.17
CA SER A 61 2.84 -13.29 10.48
C SER A 61 3.27 -13.38 9.01
N LEU A 62 3.27 -12.23 8.33
CA LEU A 62 3.67 -12.14 6.92
C LEU A 62 5.16 -12.48 6.71
N ALA A 63 6.02 -12.07 7.64
CA ALA A 63 7.44 -12.40 7.59
C ALA A 63 7.70 -13.90 7.82
N ASP A 64 6.96 -14.53 8.74
CA ASP A 64 7.03 -15.96 9.02
C ASP A 64 6.60 -16.81 7.81
N GLU A 65 5.48 -16.43 7.17
CA GLU A 65 4.99 -17.08 5.94
C GLU A 65 6.05 -17.06 4.83
N ARG A 66 6.67 -15.90 4.63
CA ARG A 66 7.73 -15.68 3.63
C ARG A 66 9.10 -16.20 4.06
N LYS A 67 9.25 -16.71 5.28
CA LYS A 67 10.51 -17.17 5.89
C LYS A 67 11.62 -16.11 5.85
N ILE A 68 11.25 -14.85 6.05
CA ILE A 68 12.17 -13.71 6.13
C ILE A 68 12.06 -13.03 7.49
N SER A 69 13.03 -12.18 7.83
CA SER A 69 12.96 -11.37 9.04
C SER A 69 11.91 -10.25 8.89
N MET A 70 11.32 -9.81 10.01
CA MET A 70 10.43 -8.64 10.01
C MET A 70 11.11 -7.38 9.46
N GLU A 71 12.42 -7.23 9.72
CA GLU A 71 13.22 -6.12 9.21
C GLU A 71 13.32 -6.16 7.68
N GLU A 72 13.55 -7.34 7.11
CA GLU A 72 13.60 -7.55 5.67
C GLU A 72 12.24 -7.27 5.02
N LEU A 73 11.14 -7.76 5.62
CA LEU A 73 9.80 -7.49 5.11
C LEU A 73 9.46 -5.99 5.18
N ALA A 74 9.79 -5.32 6.30
CA ALA A 74 9.60 -3.87 6.42
C ALA A 74 10.40 -3.08 5.38
N ALA A 75 11.63 -3.51 5.09
CA ALA A 75 12.46 -2.91 4.05
C ALA A 75 11.87 -3.13 2.64
N GLN A 76 11.35 -4.32 2.35
CA GLN A 76 10.65 -4.60 1.10
C GLN A 76 9.39 -3.76 0.94
N ILE A 77 8.54 -3.69 1.96
CA ILE A 77 7.34 -2.83 1.97
C ILE A 77 7.75 -1.37 1.71
N ALA A 78 8.75 -0.85 2.42
CA ALA A 78 9.21 0.52 2.22
C ALA A 78 9.73 0.78 0.79
N LYS A 79 10.45 -0.20 0.21
CA LYS A 79 10.93 -0.15 -1.17
C LYS A 79 9.77 -0.13 -2.17
N HIS A 80 8.79 -1.03 -2.01
CA HIS A 80 7.61 -1.08 -2.86
C HIS A 80 6.82 0.22 -2.79
N LEU A 81 6.58 0.75 -1.59
CA LEU A 81 5.88 2.03 -1.42
C LEU A 81 6.63 3.18 -2.09
N ARG A 82 7.97 3.19 -2.05
CA ARG A 82 8.77 4.19 -2.76
C ARG A 82 8.64 4.07 -4.28
N GLN A 83 8.64 2.84 -4.81
CA GLN A 83 8.43 2.59 -6.24
C GLN A 83 7.03 3.02 -6.69
N LEU A 84 6.01 2.69 -5.90
CA LEU A 84 4.62 3.07 -6.18
C LEU A 84 4.41 4.58 -6.06
N ALA A 85 5.04 5.25 -5.09
CA ALA A 85 4.89 6.68 -4.88
C ALA A 85 5.51 7.57 -5.98
N ILE A 86 6.37 7.01 -6.84
CA ILE A 86 6.91 7.74 -8.01
C ILE A 86 6.13 7.47 -9.30
N THR A 87 5.08 6.65 -9.26
CA THR A 87 4.25 6.34 -10.43
C THR A 87 3.32 7.50 -10.80
N PRO A 88 3.00 7.68 -12.09
CA PRO A 88 2.06 8.70 -12.50
C PRO A 88 0.66 8.47 -11.92
N GLU A 89 0.25 7.22 -11.74
CA GLU A 89 -1.02 6.85 -11.10
C GLU A 89 -1.12 7.40 -9.67
N TRP A 90 -0.06 7.28 -8.87
CA TRP A 90 -0.04 7.88 -7.54
C TRP A 90 -0.10 9.42 -7.58
N GLN A 91 0.57 10.05 -8.55
CA GLN A 91 0.47 11.51 -8.72
C GLN A 91 -0.96 11.94 -9.06
N MET A 92 -1.71 11.14 -9.83
CA MET A 92 -3.14 11.41 -10.06
C MET A 92 -3.96 11.27 -8.78
N VAL A 93 -3.74 10.20 -8.00
CA VAL A 93 -4.43 10.01 -6.71
C VAL A 93 -4.15 11.17 -5.77
N LYS A 94 -2.89 11.63 -5.67
CA LYS A 94 -2.52 12.81 -4.87
C LYS A 94 -3.33 14.06 -5.24
N ASN A 95 -3.49 14.34 -6.53
CA ASN A 95 -4.30 15.47 -7.00
C ASN A 95 -5.79 15.32 -6.68
N LEU A 96 -6.31 14.09 -6.58
CA LEU A 96 -7.70 13.83 -6.25
C LEU A 96 -7.99 13.96 -4.74
N ILE A 97 -7.04 13.58 -3.89
CA ILE A 97 -7.18 13.66 -2.41
C ILE A 97 -6.77 15.03 -1.84
N HIS A 98 -5.87 15.73 -2.54
CA HIS A 98 -5.48 17.11 -2.26
C HIS A 98 -5.76 17.98 -3.49
N PRO A 99 -7.04 18.26 -3.81
CA PRO A 99 -7.35 19.23 -4.85
C PRO A 99 -6.82 20.60 -4.38
N GLN A 100 -5.91 21.19 -5.16
CA GLN A 100 -5.52 22.59 -4.97
C GLN A 100 -6.69 23.53 -5.26
#